data_AF-A0A495X3R1-F1
#
_entry.id   AF-A0A495X3R1-F1
#
_cell.length_a   1.000
_cell.length_b   1.000
_cell.length_c   1.000
_cell.angle_alpha   90.00
_cell.angle_beta   90.00
_cell.angle_gamma   90.00
#
_symmetry.space_group_name_H-M   'P 1'
#
loop_
_entity.id
_entity.type
_entity.pdbx_description
1 polymer ?
#
loop_
_entity_poly.entity_id
_entity_poly.type
_entity_poly.pdbx_seq_one_letter_code
_entity_poly.pdbx_strand_id
1 'polypeptide(L)' 'MSPTARIATVELVDGYTLTVDGRESARVEQAEITIEGGFVHVRVPGADVVQVVSAPGVRKLTY' A
#
# COMPACT_ATOMS: atom_id res chain seq x y z
N MET A 1 3.12 2.39 -20.60
CA MET A 1 2.39 1.19 -20.13
C MET A 1 1.67 1.62 -18.87
N SER A 2 0.34 1.48 -18.77
CA SER A 2 -0.37 1.87 -17.56
C SER A 2 -0.10 0.86 -16.43
N PRO A 3 0.08 1.30 -15.17
CA PRO A 3 0.24 0.38 -14.05
C PRO A 3 -0.97 -0.56 -13.93
N THR A 4 -0.74 -1.84 -13.66
CA THR A 4 -1.82 -2.82 -13.44
C THR A 4 -2.19 -2.87 -11.97
N ALA A 5 -3.48 -2.67 -11.66
CA ALA A 5 -4.00 -2.78 -10.31
C ALA A 5 -4.08 -4.24 -9.84
N ARG A 6 -3.80 -4.48 -8.56
CA ARG A 6 -3.89 -5.80 -7.90
C ARG A 6 -4.46 -5.65 -6.50
N ILE A 7 -5.22 -6.63 -6.02
CA ILE A 7 -5.58 -6.72 -4.60
C ILE A 7 -4.46 -7.48 -3.89
N ALA A 8 -3.93 -6.91 -2.81
CA ALA A 8 -2.84 -7.50 -2.06
C ALA A 8 -2.94 -7.24 -0.56
N THR A 9 -2.25 -8.06 0.21
CA THR A 9 -1.83 -7.70 1.56
C THR A 9 -0.51 -6.95 1.47
N VAL A 10 -0.49 -5.74 2.06
CA VAL A 10 0.67 -4.86 2.15
C VAL A 10 1.25 -4.95 3.55
N GLU A 11 2.52 -5.31 3.65
CA GLU A 11 3.30 -5.24 4.89
C GLU A 11 4.47 -4.28 4.70
N LEU A 12 4.61 -3.32 5.60
CA LEU A 12 5.65 -2.30 5.56
C LEU A 12 6.82 -2.68 6.47
N VAL A 13 7.98 -2.09 6.20
CA VAL A 13 9.13 -2.18 7.10
C VAL A 13 8.90 -1.29 8.34
N ASP A 14 9.65 -1.54 9.41
CA ASP A 14 9.51 -0.76 10.65
C ASP A 14 9.74 0.74 10.42
N GLY A 15 8.90 1.55 11.05
CA GLY A 15 8.91 3.02 10.89
C GLY A 15 8.06 3.56 9.74
N TYR A 16 7.48 2.69 8.91
CA TYR A 16 6.52 3.06 7.88
C TYR A 16 5.10 2.62 8.26
N THR A 17 4.13 3.52 8.07
CA THR A 17 2.72 3.25 8.33
C THR A 17 1.86 3.78 7.20
N LEU A 18 0.69 3.15 7.03
CA LEU A 18 -0.42 3.65 6.24
C LEU A 18 -1.57 3.98 7.19
N THR A 19 -2.38 4.97 6.84
CA THR A 19 -3.60 5.29 7.57
C THR A 19 -4.73 4.38 7.10
N VAL A 20 -5.35 3.68 8.04
CA VAL A 20 -6.54 2.83 7.85
C VAL A 20 -7.57 3.31 8.86
N ASP A 21 -8.72 3.81 8.39
CA ASP A 21 -9.80 4.32 9.25
C ASP A 21 -9.31 5.31 10.33
N GLY A 22 -8.39 6.21 9.94
CA GLY A 22 -7.80 7.21 10.84
C GLY A 22 -6.76 6.68 11.83
N ARG A 23 -6.35 5.40 11.72
CA ARG A 23 -5.30 4.80 12.53
C ARG A 23 -4.10 4.41 11.69
N GLU A 24 -2.91 4.58 12.23
CA GLU A 24 -1.69 4.09 11.58
C GLU A 24 -1.60 2.56 11.66
N SER A 25 -1.25 1.93 10.55
CA SER A 25 -1.01 0.49 10.46
C SER A 25 0.17 0.19 9.55
N ALA A 26 1.05 -0.70 9.99
CA ALA A 26 2.14 -1.25 9.18
C ALA A 26 1.68 -2.42 8.29
N ARG A 27 0.44 -2.90 8.46
CA ARG A 27 -0.16 -3.98 7.67
C ARG A 27 -1.56 -3.60 7.20
N VAL A 28 -1.79 -3.70 5.90
CA VAL A 28 -3.11 -3.46 5.31
C VAL A 28 -3.51 -4.68 4.49
N GLU A 29 -4.67 -5.23 4.81
CA GLU A 29 -5.23 -6.37 4.08
C GLU A 29 -6.19 -5.88 2.99
N GLN A 30 -6.29 -6.64 1.90
CA GLN A 30 -7.20 -6.35 0.78
C GLN A 30 -7.03 -4.95 0.17
N ALA A 31 -5.81 -4.42 0.17
CA ALA A 31 -5.51 -3.14 -0.45
C ALA A 31 -5.43 -3.27 -1.97
N GLU A 32 -5.99 -2.32 -2.70
CA GLU A 32 -5.74 -2.19 -4.13
C GLU A 32 -4.41 -1.45 -4.32
N ILE A 33 -3.48 -2.08 -5.04
CA ILE A 33 -2.14 -1.57 -5.28
C ILE A 33 -1.83 -1.38 -6.76
N THR A 34 -1.06 -0.35 -7.07
CA THR A 34 -0.29 -0.24 -8.32
C THR A 34 1.17 0.03 -8.00
N ILE A 35 2.08 -0.44 -8.86
CA ILE A 35 3.52 -0.23 -8.72
C ILE A 35 4.02 0.58 -9.92
N GLU A 36 4.61 1.73 -9.66
CA GLU A 36 5.11 2.64 -10.68
C GLU A 36 6.36 3.38 -10.19
N GLY A 37 7.42 3.43 -11.02
CA GLY A 37 8.58 4.28 -10.74
C GLY A 37 9.32 4.01 -9.43
N GLY A 38 9.20 2.81 -8.84
CA GLY A 38 9.77 2.50 -7.53
C GLY A 38 8.89 2.89 -6.34
N PHE A 39 7.62 3.21 -6.57
CA PHE A 39 6.61 3.48 -5.57
C PHE A 39 5.48 2.47 -5.65
N VAL A 40 4.83 2.23 -4.51
CA VAL A 40 3.59 1.48 -4.40
C VAL A 40 2.49 2.47 -4.01
N HIS A 41 1.52 2.61 -4.90
CA HIS A 41 0.30 3.36 -4.62
C HIS A 41 -0.69 2.39 -3.98
N VAL A 42 -1.21 2.74 -2.82
CA VAL A 42 -2.06 1.89 -2.00
C VAL A 42 -3.39 2.60 -1.79
N ARG A 43 -4.47 1.98 -2.27
CA ARG A 43 -5.84 2.36 -1.94
C ARG A 43 -6.38 1.36 -0.91
N VAL A 44 -6.66 1.88 0.27
CA VAL A 44 -7.24 1.12 1.38
C VAL A 44 -8.77 1.14 1.23
N PRO A 45 -9.48 0.00 1.36
CA PRO A 45 -10.95 -0.01 1.37
C PRO A 45 -11.51 0.95 2.42
N GLY A 46 -12.44 1.82 2.02
CA GLY A 46 -13.03 2.83 2.91
C GLY A 46 -12.20 4.12 3.09
N ALA A 47 -10.98 4.18 2.57
CA ALA A 47 -10.22 5.43 2.52
C ALA A 47 -10.48 6.18 1.20
N ASP A 48 -10.75 7.48 1.31
CA ASP A 48 -10.96 8.35 0.14
C ASP A 48 -9.65 8.76 -0.56
N VAL A 49 -8.50 8.39 0.00
CA VAL A 49 -7.18 8.82 -0.46
C VAL A 49 -6.29 7.64 -0.86
N VAL A 50 -5.57 7.81 -1.97
CA VAL A 50 -4.46 6.91 -2.34
C VAL A 50 -3.23 7.35 -1.57
N GLN A 51 -2.64 6.41 -0.84
CA GLN A 51 -1.41 6.63 -0.10
C GLN A 51 -0.24 6.08 -0.89
N VAL A 52 0.91 6.76 -0.83
CA VAL A 52 2.09 6.39 -1.62
C VAL A 52 3.20 6.01 -0.67
N VAL A 53 3.77 4.84 -0.89
CA VAL A 53 4.96 4.36 -0.17
C VAL A 53 6.06 4.05 -1.16
N SER A 54 7.30 4.40 -0.82
CA SER A 54 8.47 3.97 -1.59
C SER A 54 8.59 2.44 -1.56
N ALA A 55 8.87 1.78 -2.67
CA ALA A 55 9.00 0.33 -2.73
C ALA A 55 9.99 -0.27 -1.69
N PRO A 56 11.13 0.37 -1.36
CA PRO A 56 11.99 -0.09 -0.26
C PRO A 56 11.34 -0.07 1.13
N GLY A 57 10.30 0.74 1.32
CA GLY A 57 9.50 0.80 2.55
C GLY A 57 8.47 -0.35 2.66
N VAL A 58 8.31 -1.15 1.61
CA VAL A 58 7.43 -2.31 1.58
C VAL A 58 8.23 -3.56 1.89
N ARG A 59 7.89 -4.23 2.99
CA ARG A 59 8.49 -5.50 3.39
C ARG A 59 7.99 -6.65 2.53
N LYS A 60 6.68 -6.71 2.27
CA LYS A 60 6.04 -7.81 1.54
C LYS A 60 4.73 -7.36 0.89
N LEU A 61 4.51 -7.82 -0.34
CA LEU A 61 3.22 -7.81 -1.01
C LEU A 61 2.80 -9.26 -1.26
N THR A 62 1.57 -9.61 -0.89
CA THR A 62 1.01 -10.96 -1.14
C THR A 62 -0.32 -10.83 -1.88
N TYR A 63 -0.45 -11.47 -3.04
CA TYR A 63 -1.62 -11.45 -3.92
C TYR A 63 -1.90 -12.84 -4.51
#